data_AF-A0A9Y2MYH4-F1
#
_entry.id   AF-A0A9Y2MYH4-F1
#
_cell.length_a   1.000
_cell.length_b   1.000
_cell.length_c   1.000
_cell.angle_alpha   90.00
_cell.angle_beta   90.00
_cell.angle_gamma   90.00
#
_symmetry.space_group_name_H-M   'P 1'
#
loop_
_entity.id
_entity.type
_entity.pdbx_description
1 polymer ?
#
loop_
_entity_poly.entity_id
_entity_poly.type
_entity_poly.pdbx_seq_one_letter_code
_entity_poly.pdbx_strand_id
1 'polypeptide(L)'
;MSDSDLAAGVSSTALMVAAARAIETHHPHSLLHDEYAEHFVRSANSPVALPTRIEDVELGDADPFWGHLGRFFAVRARTFDDFLVDSAPHTPQLVFLGAGLDTRGLRLGLPPSVTGFEIDRHDVLTFKTKVLDSLGARAPFPTIC
;
A
#
# COMPACT_ATOMS: atom_id res chain seq x y z
N MET A 1 -11.40 -21.00 -0.95
CA MET A 1 -10.97 -20.12 0.15
C MET A 1 -11.89 -18.91 0.12
N SER A 2 -12.54 -18.58 1.23
CA SER A 2 -13.49 -17.45 1.28
C SER A 2 -12.75 -16.11 1.33
N ASP A 3 -13.44 -15.00 1.06
CA ASP A 3 -12.85 -13.65 1.07
C ASP A 3 -12.30 -13.28 2.45
N SER A 4 -12.96 -13.74 3.51
CA SER A 4 -12.49 -13.62 4.88
C SER A 4 -11.21 -14.41 5.16
N ASP A 5 -11.03 -15.58 4.54
CA ASP A 5 -9.82 -16.41 4.75
C ASP A 5 -8.58 -15.78 4.09
N LEU A 6 -8.75 -15.11 2.94
CA LEU A 6 -7.67 -14.39 2.27
C LEU A 6 -7.23 -13.16 3.08
N ALA A 7 -8.18 -12.40 3.60
CA ALA A 7 -7.88 -11.25 4.42
C ALA A 7 -7.23 -11.62 5.77
N ALA A 8 -7.59 -12.78 6.34
CA ALA A 8 -6.92 -13.32 7.53
C ALA A 8 -5.43 -13.62 7.32
N GLY A 9 -5.01 -13.87 6.07
CA GLY A 9 -3.62 -14.02 5.69
C GLY A 9 -2.82 -12.72 5.68
N VAL A 10 -3.49 -11.57 5.55
CA VAL A 10 -2.83 -10.25 5.55
C VAL A 10 -2.45 -9.86 6.98
N SER A 11 -1.19 -9.47 7.19
CA SER A 11 -0.76 -9.05 8.52
C SER A 11 -1.45 -7.74 8.94
N SER A 12 -1.82 -7.63 10.22
CA SER A 12 -2.40 -6.41 10.79
C SER A 12 -1.52 -5.18 10.54
N THR A 13 -0.19 -5.37 10.53
CA THR A 13 0.78 -4.32 10.21
C THR A 13 0.63 -3.83 8.77
N ALA A 14 0.42 -4.72 7.78
CA ALA A 14 0.24 -4.31 6.39
C ALA A 14 -1.04 -3.48 6.22
N LEU A 15 -2.14 -3.87 6.88
CA LEU A 15 -3.39 -3.12 6.86
C LEU A 15 -3.28 -1.78 7.58
N MET A 16 -2.59 -1.72 8.72
CA MET A 16 -2.31 -0.47 9.43
C MET A 16 -1.50 0.50 8.56
N VAL A 17 -0.48 0.01 7.85
CA VAL A 17 0.31 0.83 6.93
C VAL A 17 -0.56 1.29 5.74
N ALA A 18 -1.42 0.44 5.19
CA ALA A 18 -2.35 0.82 4.14
C ALA A 18 -3.32 1.91 4.61
N ALA A 19 -3.88 1.78 5.82
CA ALA A 19 -4.72 2.80 6.45
C ALA A 19 -4.00 4.15 6.59
N ALA A 20 -2.76 4.13 7.06
CA ALA A 20 -1.93 5.34 7.15
C ALA A 20 -1.71 6.01 5.77
N ARG A 21 -1.46 5.23 4.72
CA ARG A 21 -1.32 5.77 3.35
C ARG A 21 -2.65 6.29 2.80
N ALA A 22 -3.77 5.66 3.14
CA ALA A 22 -5.11 6.14 2.78
C ALA A 22 -5.39 7.51 3.42
N ILE A 23 -5.13 7.65 4.73
CA ILE A 23 -5.27 8.92 5.45
C ILE A 23 -4.41 10.00 4.78
N GLU A 24 -3.13 9.72 4.53
CA GLU A 24 -2.23 10.66 3.88
C GLU A 24 -2.68 11.05 2.47
N THR A 25 -3.23 10.10 1.70
CA THR A 25 -3.72 10.35 0.33
C THR A 25 -4.83 11.40 0.30
N HIS A 26 -5.67 11.44 1.34
CA HIS A 26 -6.75 12.41 1.50
C HIS A 26 -6.35 13.68 2.25
N HIS A 27 -5.12 13.75 2.79
CA HIS A 27 -4.66 14.91 3.52
C HIS A 27 -4.43 16.12 2.57
N PRO A 28 -4.87 17.36 2.91
CA PRO A 28 -4.71 18.54 2.05
C PRO A 28 -3.27 18.86 1.62
N HIS A 29 -2.31 18.61 2.50
CA HIS A 29 -0.87 18.70 2.28
C HIS A 29 -0.25 17.30 2.19
N SER A 30 -0.74 16.49 1.26
CA SER A 30 -0.29 15.11 1.08
C SER A 30 1.15 15.06 0.56
N LEU A 31 1.95 14.18 1.15
CA LEU A 31 3.29 13.81 0.68
C LEU A 31 3.28 12.59 -0.23
N LEU A 32 2.17 11.86 -0.25
CA LEU A 32 2.01 10.57 -0.92
C LEU A 32 0.56 10.38 -1.37
N HIS A 33 0.38 10.11 -2.66
CA HIS A 33 -0.90 9.67 -3.21
C HIS A 33 -0.86 8.17 -3.55
N ASP A 34 -1.60 7.37 -2.80
CA ASP A 34 -1.80 5.94 -3.01
C ASP A 34 -3.31 5.65 -3.14
N GLU A 35 -3.82 5.77 -4.36
CA GLU A 35 -5.26 5.64 -4.68
C GLU A 35 -5.84 4.26 -4.34
N TYR A 36 -5.00 3.23 -4.17
CA TYR A 36 -5.44 1.87 -3.89
C TYR A 36 -5.47 1.54 -2.39
N ALA A 37 -4.78 2.33 -1.55
CA ALA A 37 -4.59 2.03 -0.13
C ALA A 37 -5.90 1.82 0.63
N GLU A 38 -6.86 2.73 0.42
CA GLU A 38 -8.17 2.70 1.05
C GLU A 38 -8.95 1.43 0.71
N HIS A 39 -8.83 0.95 -0.53
CA HIS A 39 -9.56 -0.24 -0.99
C HIS A 39 -9.08 -1.50 -0.26
N PHE A 40 -7.77 -1.66 -0.02
CA PHE A 40 -7.28 -2.80 0.75
C PHE A 40 -7.82 -2.81 2.17
N VAL A 41 -7.88 -1.64 2.83
CA VAL A 41 -8.41 -1.51 4.20
C VAL A 41 -9.88 -1.91 4.24
N ARG A 42 -10.68 -1.40 3.28
CA ARG A 42 -12.11 -1.70 3.19
C ARG A 42 -12.39 -3.16 2.85
N SER A 43 -11.54 -3.81 2.05
CA SER A 43 -11.72 -5.22 1.65
C SER A 43 -11.27 -6.23 2.70
N ALA A 44 -10.43 -5.85 3.65
CA ALA A 44 -9.79 -6.81 4.57
C ALA A 44 -10.67 -7.30 5.73
N ASN A 45 -11.91 -6.76 5.90
CA ASN A 45 -12.81 -7.14 7.00
C ASN A 45 -12.08 -7.25 8.36
N SER A 46 -11.20 -6.28 8.65
CA SER A 46 -10.37 -6.29 9.85
C SER A 46 -11.24 -6.32 11.12
N PRO A 47 -10.88 -7.12 12.14
CA PRO A 47 -11.60 -7.15 13.42
C PRO A 47 -11.47 -5.82 14.18
N VAL A 48 -10.48 -5.00 13.82
CA VAL A 48 -10.27 -3.66 14.35
C VAL A 48 -10.61 -2.65 13.25
N ALA A 49 -11.44 -1.66 13.58
CA ALA A 49 -11.73 -0.55 12.68
C ALA A 49 -10.45 0.23 12.38
N LEU A 50 -10.12 0.36 11.08
CA LEU A 50 -8.97 1.12 10.61
C LEU A 50 -9.47 2.37 9.89
N PRO A 51 -9.10 3.59 10.35
CA PRO A 51 -9.49 4.82 9.69
C PRO A 51 -8.87 4.93 8.30
N THR A 52 -9.58 5.56 7.38
CA THR A 52 -9.09 5.81 6.01
C THR A 52 -8.93 7.29 5.72
N ARG A 53 -9.44 8.14 6.61
CA ARG A 53 -9.33 9.59 6.58
C ARG A 53 -9.00 10.09 7.98
N ILE A 54 -8.35 11.25 8.09
CA ILE A 54 -7.97 11.79 9.41
C ILE A 54 -9.22 12.23 10.19
N GLU A 55 -10.29 12.60 9.48
CA GLU A 55 -11.59 12.97 10.04
C GLU A 55 -12.32 11.77 10.67
N ASP A 56 -11.92 10.53 10.33
CA ASP A 56 -12.43 9.31 10.97
C ASP A 56 -11.79 9.10 12.37
N VAL A 57 -10.77 9.89 12.73
CA VAL A 57 -10.02 9.78 13.99
C VAL A 57 -10.49 10.86 14.97
N GLU A 58 -10.87 10.46 16.19
CA GLU A 58 -11.47 11.34 17.20
C GLU A 58 -10.64 12.61 17.48
N LEU A 59 -9.32 12.46 17.61
CA LEU A 59 -8.41 13.58 17.88
C LEU A 59 -7.80 14.18 16.60
N GLY A 60 -8.17 13.68 15.41
CA GLY A 60 -7.62 14.10 14.12
C GLY A 60 -6.09 14.08 14.11
N ASP A 61 -5.47 15.15 13.61
CA ASP A 61 -4.01 15.32 13.58
C ASP A 61 -3.34 15.32 14.96
N ALA A 62 -4.09 15.62 16.04
CA ALA A 62 -3.58 15.57 17.41
C ALA A 62 -3.55 14.15 17.98
N ASP A 63 -4.07 13.15 17.26
CA ASP A 63 -4.00 11.75 17.67
C ASP A 63 -2.54 11.27 17.70
N PRO A 64 -2.05 10.74 18.84
CA PRO A 64 -0.66 10.36 18.99
C PRO A 64 -0.27 9.17 18.08
N PHE A 65 -1.25 8.39 17.62
CA PHE A 65 -1.02 7.26 16.74
C PHE A 65 -1.24 7.68 15.29
N TRP A 66 -2.46 7.97 14.87
CA TRP A 66 -2.79 8.23 13.47
C TRP A 66 -2.26 9.57 12.95
N GLY A 67 -2.19 10.61 13.79
CA GLY A 67 -1.60 11.90 13.42
C GLY A 67 -0.09 11.82 13.17
N HIS A 68 0.64 11.05 13.98
CA HIS A 68 2.10 10.89 13.83
C HIS A 68 2.51 9.74 12.90
N LEU A 69 1.89 8.57 13.06
CA LEU A 69 2.25 7.37 12.31
C LEU A 69 1.81 7.47 10.84
N GLY A 70 0.68 8.15 10.58
CA GLY A 70 0.27 8.53 9.22
C GLY A 70 1.39 9.27 8.50
N ARG A 71 1.91 10.34 9.12
CA ARG A 71 3.03 11.14 8.59
C ARG A 71 4.32 10.36 8.49
N PHE A 72 4.64 9.54 9.47
CA PHE A 72 5.82 8.68 9.41
C PHE A 72 5.78 7.77 8.18
N PHE A 73 4.64 7.10 7.93
CA PHE A 73 4.51 6.21 6.78
C PHE A 73 4.43 6.96 5.44
N ALA A 74 3.87 8.17 5.43
CA ALA A 74 3.92 9.07 4.28
C ALA A 74 5.36 9.41 3.90
N VAL A 75 6.16 9.91 4.84
CA VAL A 75 7.57 10.25 4.63
C VAL A 75 8.37 9.01 4.23
N ARG A 76 8.19 7.89 4.95
CA ARG A 76 8.85 6.63 4.60
C ARG A 76 8.52 6.22 3.17
N ALA A 77 7.24 6.27 2.78
CA ALA A 77 6.83 5.89 1.44
C ALA A 77 7.48 6.80 0.39
N ARG A 78 7.42 8.11 0.62
CA ARG A 78 7.99 9.14 -0.25
C ARG A 78 9.50 8.97 -0.43
N THR A 79 10.26 8.71 0.64
CA THR A 79 11.71 8.46 0.54
C THR A 79 12.04 7.30 -0.39
N PHE A 80 11.31 6.18 -0.29
CA PHE A 80 11.50 5.05 -1.20
C PHE A 80 11.02 5.34 -2.62
N ASP A 81 9.97 6.16 -2.77
CA ASP A 81 9.47 6.55 -4.09
C ASP A 81 10.48 7.40 -4.84
N ASP A 82 11.02 8.43 -4.18
CA ASP A 82 12.07 9.28 -4.76
C ASP A 82 13.29 8.44 -5.15
N PHE A 83 13.73 7.54 -4.25
CA PHE A 83 14.83 6.61 -4.54
C PHE A 83 14.56 5.74 -5.78
N LEU A 84 13.35 5.19 -5.92
CA LEU A 84 13.00 4.34 -7.06
C LEU A 84 12.88 5.14 -8.35
N VAL A 85 12.26 6.32 -8.31
CA VAL A 85 12.13 7.21 -9.48
C VAL A 85 13.51 7.61 -10.00
N ASP A 86 14.44 7.95 -9.09
CA ASP A 86 15.79 8.36 -9.46
C ASP A 86 16.65 7.19 -9.98
N SER A 87 16.50 6.00 -9.42
CA SER A 87 17.35 4.84 -9.75
C SER A 87 16.82 3.96 -10.88
N ALA A 88 15.51 3.91 -11.09
CA ALA A 88 14.86 3.02 -12.07
C ALA A 88 15.34 3.20 -13.53
N PRO A 89 15.62 4.41 -14.05
CA PRO A 89 16.14 4.58 -15.41
C PRO A 89 17.48 3.87 -15.66
N HIS A 90 18.22 3.54 -14.61
CA HIS A 90 19.55 2.91 -14.67
C HIS A 90 19.56 1.51 -14.05
N THR A 91 18.40 1.04 -13.57
CA THR A 91 18.27 -0.22 -12.86
C THR A 91 17.27 -1.11 -13.59
N PRO A 92 17.72 -2.13 -14.35
CA PRO A 92 16.83 -2.92 -15.20
C PRO A 92 15.86 -3.82 -14.42
N GLN A 93 16.13 -4.09 -13.13
CA GLN A 93 15.33 -4.97 -12.30
C GLN A 93 15.10 -4.41 -10.89
N LEU A 94 13.85 -4.40 -10.45
CA LEU A 94 13.45 -4.01 -9.09
C LEU A 94 12.84 -5.20 -8.37
N VAL A 95 13.17 -5.38 -7.10
CA VAL A 95 12.63 -6.46 -6.26
C VAL A 95 12.03 -5.88 -4.99
N PHE A 96 10.73 -6.08 -4.80
CA PHE A 96 9.99 -5.64 -3.62
C PHE A 96 9.87 -6.82 -2.65
N LEU A 97 10.70 -6.82 -1.61
CA LEU A 97 10.71 -7.86 -0.57
C LEU A 97 9.69 -7.54 0.52
N GLY A 98 8.86 -8.51 0.89
CA GLY A 98 7.73 -8.26 1.77
C GLY A 98 6.78 -7.24 1.14
N ALA A 99 6.48 -7.44 -0.15
CA ALA A 99 5.75 -6.47 -0.96
C ALA A 99 4.39 -6.08 -0.35
N GLY A 100 3.76 -6.97 0.41
CA GLY A 100 2.56 -6.67 1.17
C GLY A 100 1.47 -6.08 0.31
N LEU A 101 1.01 -4.89 0.72
CA LEU A 101 0.01 -4.09 0.02
C LEU A 101 0.65 -2.88 -0.69
N ASP A 102 1.94 -2.95 -1.06
CA ASP A 102 2.64 -1.90 -1.80
C ASP A 102 2.03 -1.71 -3.19
N THR A 103 1.91 -0.48 -3.68
CA THR A 103 1.29 -0.13 -4.96
C THR A 103 2.25 0.62 -5.89
N ARG A 104 3.53 0.69 -5.55
CA ARG A 104 4.55 1.45 -6.32
C ARG A 104 4.61 1.10 -7.79
N GLY A 105 4.48 -0.18 -8.13
CA GLY A 105 4.43 -0.61 -9.53
C GLY A 105 3.33 0.09 -10.33
N LEU A 106 2.18 0.37 -9.69
CA LEU A 106 1.04 1.01 -10.32
C LEU A 106 1.18 2.54 -10.39
N ARG A 107 1.68 3.16 -9.32
CA ARG A 107 1.58 4.61 -9.14
C ARG A 107 2.83 5.42 -9.48
N LEU A 108 4.00 4.80 -9.60
CA LEU A 108 5.25 5.53 -9.83
C LEU A 108 5.58 5.80 -11.31
N GLY A 109 4.83 5.23 -12.25
CA GLY A 109 5.09 5.45 -13.69
C GLY A 109 6.49 4.99 -14.12
N LEU A 110 6.95 3.87 -13.59
CA LEU A 110 8.30 3.34 -13.85
C LEU A 110 8.55 3.11 -15.35
N PRO A 111 9.78 3.30 -15.85
CA PRO A 111 10.08 3.11 -17.27
C PRO A 111 9.69 1.70 -17.76
N PRO A 112 9.15 1.54 -18.98
CA PRO A 112 8.75 0.23 -19.51
C PRO A 112 9.88 -0.80 -19.62
N SER A 113 11.13 -0.33 -19.64
CA SER A 113 12.33 -1.19 -19.66
C SER A 113 12.64 -1.83 -18.30
N VAL A 114 12.01 -1.37 -17.22
CA VAL A 114 12.24 -1.88 -15.86
C VAL A 114 11.33 -3.06 -15.59
N THR A 115 11.93 -4.18 -15.19
CA THR A 115 11.16 -5.34 -14.73
C THR A 115 11.08 -5.32 -13.20
N GLY A 116 9.88 -5.28 -12.64
CA GLY A 116 9.67 -5.44 -11.20
C GLY A 116 9.30 -6.87 -10.81
N PHE A 117 9.59 -7.26 -9.57
CA PHE A 117 9.18 -8.52 -8.96
C PHE A 117 8.67 -8.25 -7.55
N GLU A 118 7.53 -8.83 -7.20
CA GLU A 118 6.99 -8.76 -5.84
C GLU A 118 7.16 -10.10 -5.14
N ILE A 119 7.78 -10.08 -3.96
CA ILE A 119 8.02 -11.27 -3.14
C ILE A 119 7.33 -11.12 -1.79
N ASP A 120 6.37 -11.99 -1.51
CA ASP A 120 5.68 -12.09 -0.22
C ASP A 120 4.94 -13.43 -0.14
N ARG A 121 4.24 -13.69 0.96
CA ARG A 121 3.42 -14.88 1.14
C ARG A 121 2.26 -14.91 0.13
N HIS A 122 1.92 -16.12 -0.29
CA HIS A 122 0.88 -16.38 -1.29
C HIS A 122 -0.48 -15.78 -0.94
N ASP A 123 -0.91 -15.90 0.31
CA ASP A 123 -2.18 -15.37 0.80
C ASP A 123 -2.26 -13.83 0.68
N VAL A 124 -1.17 -13.13 1.03
CA VAL A 124 -1.05 -11.68 0.92
C VAL A 124 -1.14 -11.22 -0.54
N LEU A 125 -0.35 -11.83 -1.43
CA LEU A 125 -0.32 -11.43 -2.85
C LEU A 125 -1.63 -11.79 -3.56
N THR A 126 -2.29 -12.89 -3.17
CA THR A 126 -3.62 -13.25 -3.67
C THR A 126 -4.67 -12.22 -3.26
N PHE A 127 -4.67 -11.81 -1.98
CA PHE A 127 -5.56 -10.76 -1.49
C PHE A 127 -5.34 -9.44 -2.24
N LYS A 128 -4.09 -8.99 -2.35
CA LYS A 128 -3.75 -7.76 -3.08
C LYS A 128 -4.23 -7.81 -4.53
N THR A 129 -3.92 -8.89 -5.24
CA THR A 129 -4.32 -9.07 -6.65
C THR A 129 -5.83 -9.02 -6.80
N LYS A 130 -6.56 -9.73 -5.93
CA LYS A 130 -8.03 -9.74 -5.97
C LYS A 130 -8.64 -8.35 -5.77
N VAL A 131 -8.14 -7.58 -4.81
CA VAL A 131 -8.63 -6.22 -4.57
C VAL A 131 -8.34 -5.33 -5.78
N LEU A 132 -7.11 -5.36 -6.31
CA LEU A 132 -6.73 -4.59 -7.49
C LEU A 132 -7.58 -4.96 -8.72
N ASP A 133 -7.77 -6.25 -8.99
CA ASP A 133 -8.59 -6.74 -10.10
C ASP A 133 -10.04 -6.25 -10.00
N SER A 134 -10.60 -6.17 -8.78
CA SER A 134 -11.94 -5.64 -8.56
C SER A 134 -12.09 -4.15 -8.90
N LEU A 135 -10.98 -3.42 -8.94
CA LEU A 135 -10.90 -2.02 -9.34
C LEU A 135 -10.55 -1.85 -10.83
N GLY A 136 -10.35 -2.95 -11.56
CA GLY A 136 -9.82 -2.94 -12.92
C GLY A 136 -8.33 -2.55 -13.01
N ALA A 137 -7.64 -2.49 -11.87
CA ALA A 137 -6.20 -2.24 -11.79
C ALA A 137 -5.46 -3.58 -11.80
N ARG A 138 -4.42 -3.72 -12.63
CA ARG A 138 -3.63 -4.95 -12.68
C ARG A 138 -2.24 -4.70 -12.13
N ALA A 139 -1.85 -5.46 -11.11
CA ALA A 139 -0.47 -5.44 -10.61
C ALA A 139 0.50 -5.66 -11.79
N PRO A 140 1.45 -4.74 -12.03
CA PRO A 140 2.24 -4.74 -13.25
C PRO A 140 3.39 -5.75 -13.20
N PHE A 141 3.67 -6.32 -12.02
CA PHE A 141 4.82 -7.16 -11.77
C PHE A 141 4.40 -8.60 -11.46
N PRO A 142 5.16 -9.60 -11.95
CA PRO A 142 5.01 -10.98 -11.50
C PRO A 142 5.22 -11.10 -9.99
N THR A 143 4.44 -11.99 -9.38
CA THR A 143 4.50 -12.35 -7.96
C THR A 143 5.29 -13.63 -7.74
N ILE A 144 6.11 -13.68 -6.69
CA ILE A 144 6.87 -14.86 -6.25
C ILE A 144 6.48 -15.14 -4.80
N CYS A 145 6.06 -16.36 -4.50
CA CYS A 145 5.55 -16.80 -3.20
C CYS A 145 6.39 -17.93 -2.61
#